data_AF-I6SUY1-F1
#
_entry.id   AF-I6SUY1-F1
#
_cell.length_a   1.000
_cell.length_b   1.000
_cell.length_c   1.000
_cell.angle_alpha   90.00
_cell.angle_beta   90.00
_cell.angle_gamma   90.00
#
_symmetry.space_group_name_H-M   'P 1'
#
loop_
_entity.id
_entity.type
_entity.pdbx_description
1 polymer ?
#
loop_
_entity_poly.entity_id
_entity_poly.type
_entity_poly.pdbx_seq_one_letter_code
_entity_poly.pdbx_strand_id
1 'polypeptide(L)' 'MAYTLQQENQILGLIKWRRKVLQEEREALKKSKQLTDSQAKLIEIELEDLRFLEIKNREARL' A
#
# COMPACT_ATOMS: atom_id res chain seq x y z
N MET A 1 11.68 20.19 -5.14
CA MET A 1 10.84 20.23 -6.35
C MET A 1 9.51 19.56 -6.01
N ALA A 2 8.39 20.25 -6.22
CA ALA A 2 7.07 19.66 -6.05
C ALA A 2 6.73 18.80 -7.28
N TYR A 3 6.04 17.69 -7.07
CA TYR A 3 5.54 16.87 -8.17
C TYR A 3 4.44 17.61 -8.94
N THR A 4 4.29 17.32 -10.23
CA THR A 4 3.13 17.81 -10.98
C THR A 4 1.87 17.03 -10.56
N LEU A 5 0.69 17.62 -10.74
CA LEU A 5 -0.59 16.95 -10.46
C LEU A 5 -0.72 15.59 -11.16
N GLN A 6 -0.17 15.47 -12.38
CA GLN A 6 -0.12 14.20 -13.11
C GLN A 6 0.77 13.17 -12.42
N GLN A 7 1.96 13.58 -11.96
CA GLN A 7 2.87 12.71 -11.22
C GLN A 7 2.26 12.27 -9.88
N GLU A 8 1.57 13.17 -9.17
CA GLU A 8 0.88 12.81 -7.93
C GLU A 8 -0.25 11.80 -8.16
N ASN A 9 -0.99 11.92 -9.27
CA ASN A 9 -1.99 10.94 -9.67
C ASN A 9 -1.38 9.57 -10.00
N GLN A 10 -0.24 9.55 -10.68
CA GLN A 10 0.51 8.31 -10.94
C GLN A 10 0.99 7.67 -9.63
N ILE A 11 1.55 8.46 -8.71
CA ILE A 11 2.00 8.00 -7.40
C ILE A 11 0.84 7.39 -6.61
N LEU A 12 -0.33 8.05 -6.58
CA LEU A 12 -1.51 7.51 -5.92
C LEU A 12 -1.99 6.20 -6.57
N GLY A 13 -1.95 6.11 -7.89
CA GLY A 13 -2.28 4.89 -8.62
C GLY A 13 -1.37 3.72 -8.21
N LEU A 14 -0.06 3.98 -8.11
CA LEU A 14 0.93 3.00 -7.67
C LEU A 14 0.72 2.56 -6.22
N ILE A 15 0.45 3.50 -5.30
CA ILE A 15 0.16 3.20 -3.89
C ILE A 15 -1.06 2.28 -3.78
N LYS A 16 -2.16 2.63 -4.47
CA LYS A 16 -3.39 1.83 -4.48
C LYS A 16 -3.17 0.43 -5.06
N TRP A 17 -2.42 0.34 -6.15
CA TRP A 17 -2.08 -0.93 -6.77
C TRP A 17 -1.26 -1.81 -5.81
N ARG A 18 -0.20 -1.27 -5.21
CA ARG A 18 0.66 -2.00 -4.27
C ARG A 18 -0.13 -2.50 -3.05
N ARG A 19 -1.00 -1.65 -2.49
CA ARG A 19 -1.87 -2.05 -1.37
C ARG A 19 -2.77 -3.23 -1.75
N LYS A 20 -3.36 -3.21 -2.94
CA LYS A 20 -4.20 -4.30 -3.43
C LYS A 20 -3.39 -5.60 -3.58
N VAL A 21 -2.21 -5.54 -4.19
CA VAL A 21 -1.33 -6.71 -4.38
C VAL A 21 -0.94 -7.32 -3.04
N LEU A 22 -0.54 -6.51 -2.05
CA LEU A 22 -0.20 -7.01 -0.71
C LEU A 22 -1.38 -7.67 0.01
N GLN A 23 -2.59 -7.13 -0.15
CA GLN A 23 -3.79 -7.75 0.40
C GLN A 23 -4.08 -9.10 -0.26
N GLU A 24 -3.92 -9.19 -1.59
CA GLU A 24 -4.08 -10.43 -2.33
C GLU A 24 -3.01 -11.47 -1.95
N GLU A 25 -1.76 -11.06 -1.80
CA GLU A 25 -0.66 -11.92 -1.32
C GLU A 25 -0.93 -12.44 0.10
N ARG A 26 -1.37 -11.57 1.03
CA ARG A 26 -1.77 -11.97 2.38
C ARG A 26 -2.88 -13.01 2.36
N GLU A 27 -3.93 -12.78 1.58
CA GLU A 27 -5.03 -13.73 1.46
C GLU A 27 -4.61 -15.04 0.80
N ALA A 28 -3.71 -15.00 -0.19
CA ALA A 28 -3.14 -16.19 -0.80
C ALA A 28 -2.33 -17.02 0.21
N LEU A 29 -1.43 -16.38 0.97
CA LEU A 29 -0.64 -17.02 2.04
C LEU A 29 -1.54 -17.59 3.15
N LYS A 30 -2.60 -16.87 3.51
CA LYS A 30 -3.58 -17.33 4.50
C LYS A 30 -4.32 -18.58 4.01
N LYS A 31 -4.76 -18.59 2.74
CA LYS A 31 -5.41 -19.74 2.11
C LYS A 31 -4.49 -20.97 2.00
N SER A 32 -3.21 -20.76 1.71
CA SER A 32 -2.22 -21.84 1.65
C SER A 32 -1.74 -22.31 3.03
N LYS A 33 -2.22 -21.68 4.13
CA LYS A 33 -1.73 -21.88 5.51
C LYS A 33 -0.23 -21.65 5.67
N GLN A 34 0.37 -20.84 4.79
CA GLN A 34 1.78 -20.47 4.82
C GLN A 34 2.01 -19.08 5.42
N LEU A 35 0.94 -18.36 5.79
CA LEU A 35 1.04 -17.08 6.46
C LEU A 35 1.54 -17.27 7.90
N THR A 36 2.83 -16.96 8.12
CA THR A 36 3.40 -16.91 9.48
C THR A 36 3.03 -15.60 10.17
N ASP A 37 3.04 -15.60 11.51
CA ASP A 37 2.76 -14.39 12.30
C ASP A 37 3.76 -13.26 11.99
N SER A 38 5.02 -13.60 11.72
CA SER A 38 6.04 -12.63 11.33
C SER A 38 5.72 -11.99 9.97
N GLN A 39 5.32 -12.79 8.97
CA GLN A 39 4.90 -12.26 7.67
C GLN A 39 3.61 -11.45 7.78
N ALA A 40 2.63 -11.90 8.57
CA ALA A 40 1.40 -11.16 8.79
C ALA A 40 1.67 -9.77 9.38
N LYS A 41 2.57 -9.70 10.38
CA LYS A 41 2.98 -8.43 10.99
C LYS A 41 3.71 -7.52 10.01
N LEU A 42 4.61 -8.06 9.18
CA LEU A 42 5.31 -7.28 8.15
C LEU A 42 4.34 -6.71 7.10
N ILE A 43 3.39 -7.53 6.65
CA ILE A 43 2.35 -7.09 5.70
C ILE A 43 1.48 -6.01 6.33
N GLU A 44 1.11 -6.14 7.61
CA GLU A 44 0.32 -5.11 8.30
C GLU A 44 1.06 -3.78 8.41
N ILE A 45 2.36 -3.81 8.72
CA ILE A 45 3.21 -2.61 8.72
C ILE A 45 3.24 -1.96 7.32
N GLU A 46 3.50 -2.74 6.26
CA GLU A 46 3.56 -2.19 4.90
C GLU A 46 2.20 -1.63 4.44
N LEU A 47 1.08 -2.25 4.84
CA LEU A 47 -0.25 -1.72 4.57
C LEU A 47 -0.54 -0.40 5.30
N GLU A 48 -0.05 -0.25 6.53
CA GLU A 48 -0.17 0.99 7.30
C GLU A 48 0.66 2.12 6.66
N ASP A 49 1.89 1.83 6.26
CA ASP A 49 2.77 2.76 5.55
C ASP A 49 2.13 3.23 4.23
N LEU A 50 1.58 2.32 3.45
CA LEU A 50 0.89 2.67 2.20
C LEU A 50 -0.35 3.53 2.44
N ARG A 51 -1.10 3.26 3.52
CA ARG A 51 -2.26 4.09 3.91
C ARG A 51 -1.81 5.50 4.30
N PHE A 52 -0.71 5.63 5.03
CA PHE A 52 -0.14 6.92 5.38
C PHE A 52 0.32 7.70 4.15
N LEU A 53 0.99 7.04 3.20
CA LEU A 53 1.39 7.64 1.92
C LEU A 53 0.19 8.08 1.08
N GLU A 54 -0.90 7.30 1.08
CA GLU A 54 -2.15 7.68 0.41
C GLU A 54 -2.75 8.97 1.00
N ILE A 55 -2.78 9.09 2.34
CA ILE A 55 -3.27 10.29 3.03
C ILE A 55 -2.42 11.50 2.68
N LYS A 56 -1.09 11.39 2.80
CA LYS A 56 -0.17 12.47 2.45
C LYS A 56 -0.28 12.91 1.00
N ASN A 57 -0.41 11.95 0.08
CA ASN A 57 -0.59 12.27 -1.34
C ASN A 57 -1.93 12.95 -1.62
N ARG A 58 -2.97 12.68 -0.80
CA ARG A 58 -4.26 13.36 -0.89
C ARG A 58 -4.23 14.76 -0.28
N GLU A 59 -3.53 14.95 0.84
CA GLU A 59 -3.34 16.25 1.49
C GLU A 59 -2.55 17.22 0.62
N ALA A 60 -1.52 16.74 -0.10
CA ALA A 60 -0.77 17.56 -1.05
C ALA A 60 -1.63 18.15 -2.20
N ARG A 61 -2.85 17.63 -2.40
CA ARG A 61 -3.80 18.09 -3.43
C ARG A 61 -4.84 19.08 -2.90
N LEU A 62 -4.97 19.24 -1.58
CA LEU A 62 -5.91 20.17 -0.92
C LEU A 62 -5.25 21.53 -0.72
#